data_AF-A0A933M034-F1
#
_entry.id   AF-A0A933M034-F1
#
_cell.length_a   1.000
_cell.length_b   1.000
_cell.length_c   1.000
_cell.angle_alpha   90.00
_cell.angle_beta   90.00
_cell.angle_gamma   90.00
#
_symmetry.space_group_name_H-M   'P 1'
#
loop_
_entity.id
_entity.type
_entity.pdbx_description
1 polymer ?
#
loop_
_entity_poly.entity_id
_entity_poly.type
_entity_poly.pdbx_seq_one_letter_code
_entity_poly.pdbx_strand_id
1 'polypeptide(L)'
;MATVARRWKAQVSQNAKAWAQFEDIPEMNHNSLAGITNPQSLISKCMALFLESDFDHPRNKIRSETTRMLMMTAGFNTDVIRGIGDTSLAQALTALHYGDYVSYYLAMAYNTGITPIESITELKQTLANS
;
A
#
# COMPACT_ATOMS: atom_id res chain seq x y z
N MET A 1 9.44 7.05 1.84
CA MET A 1 8.00 7.03 2.25
C MET A 1 7.49 5.75 2.95
N ALA A 2 8.36 4.91 3.54
CA ALA A 2 7.98 3.59 4.09
C ALA A 2 6.87 3.62 5.17
N THR A 3 6.96 4.51 6.17
CA THR A 3 5.96 4.61 7.24
C THR A 3 4.57 4.99 6.71
N VAL A 4 4.51 5.85 5.69
CA VAL A 4 3.26 6.26 5.04
C VAL A 4 2.63 5.08 4.31
N ALA A 5 3.40 4.31 3.54
CA ALA A 5 2.91 3.14 2.83
C ALA A 5 2.43 2.03 3.79
N ARG A 6 3.11 1.83 4.92
CA ARG A 6 2.62 0.95 6.00
C ARG A 6 1.27 1.41 6.54
N ARG A 7 1.05 2.71 6.66
CA ARG A 7 -0.22 3.27 7.15
C ARG A 7 -1.34 3.11 6.13
N TRP A 8 -1.06 3.30 4.83
CA TRP A 8 -2.00 3.00 3.75
C TRP A 8 -2.46 1.54 3.79
N LYS A 9 -1.52 0.59 3.92
CA LYS A 9 -1.86 -0.84 4.07
C LYS A 9 -2.86 -1.06 5.20
N ALA A 10 -2.63 -0.43 6.36
CA ALA A 10 -3.55 -0.55 7.50
C ALA A 10 -4.93 0.04 7.18
N GLN A 11 -4.99 1.21 6.53
CA GLN A 11 -6.24 1.89 6.21
C GLN A 11 -7.07 1.17 5.16
N VAL A 12 -6.43 0.64 4.11
CA VAL A 12 -7.11 -0.20 3.12
C VAL A 12 -7.72 -1.44 3.79
N SER A 13 -6.98 -2.11 4.67
CA SER A 13 -7.51 -3.26 5.41
C SER A 13 -8.60 -2.91 6.41
N GLN A 14 -8.49 -1.75 7.07
CA GLN A 14 -9.44 -1.38 8.13
C GLN A 14 -10.73 -0.75 7.59
N ASN A 15 -10.62 0.13 6.59
CA ASN A 15 -11.73 0.91 6.07
C ASN A 15 -12.44 0.15 4.96
N ALA A 16 -11.70 -0.32 3.95
CA ALA A 16 -12.27 -1.00 2.77
C ALA A 16 -12.39 -2.52 2.95
N LYS A 17 -11.96 -3.07 4.09
CA LYS A 17 -11.90 -4.52 4.37
C LYS A 17 -11.16 -5.29 3.27
N ALA A 18 -10.23 -4.63 2.60
CA ALA A 18 -9.49 -5.17 1.47
C ALA A 18 -8.11 -5.64 1.90
N TRP A 19 -7.63 -6.73 1.31
CA TRP A 19 -6.25 -7.15 1.54
C TRP A 19 -5.28 -6.12 0.95
N ALA A 20 -4.22 -5.84 1.70
CA ALA A 20 -3.13 -4.99 1.26
C ALA A 20 -1.82 -5.47 1.90
N GLN A 21 -0.73 -5.27 1.17
CA GLN A 21 0.63 -5.57 1.60
C GLN A 21 1.50 -4.33 1.42
N PHE A 22 2.56 -4.25 2.22
CA PHE A 22 3.51 -3.16 2.21
C PHE A 22 4.91 -3.75 2.39
N GLU A 23 5.85 -3.26 1.60
CA GLU A 23 7.30 -3.45 1.77
C GLU A 23 8.01 -2.11 1.53
N ASP A 24 9.15 -1.91 2.18
CA ASP A 24 10.03 -0.78 1.97
C ASP A 24 11.06 -1.05 0.86
N ILE A 25 11.55 0.00 0.22
CA ILE A 25 12.70 -0.12 -0.70
C ILE A 25 13.98 0.00 0.14
N PRO A 26 14.92 -0.96 0.05
CA PRO A 26 15.09 -1.92 -1.05
C PRO A 26 14.48 -3.33 -0.86
N GLU A 27 13.92 -3.67 0.30
CA GLU A 27 13.44 -5.04 0.60
C GLU A 27 12.37 -5.54 -0.39
N MET A 28 11.47 -4.66 -0.83
CA MET A 28 10.48 -4.92 -1.88
C MET A 28 11.11 -5.47 -3.17
N ASN A 29 12.35 -5.09 -3.48
CA ASN A 29 13.05 -5.57 -4.67
C ASN A 29 13.46 -7.04 -4.54
N HIS A 30 13.47 -7.59 -3.33
CA HIS A 30 13.73 -9.00 -3.07
C HIS A 30 12.42 -9.78 -3.07
N ASN A 31 11.48 -9.49 -2.17
CA ASN A 31 10.33 -10.39 -1.97
C ASN A 31 9.23 -10.13 -3.01
N SER A 32 8.79 -8.89 -3.15
CA SER A 32 7.70 -8.56 -4.08
C SER A 32 8.09 -8.83 -5.54
N LEU A 33 9.34 -8.51 -5.93
CA LEU A 33 9.80 -8.77 -7.30
C LEU A 33 9.96 -10.28 -7.60
N ALA A 34 10.37 -11.08 -6.61
CA ALA A 34 10.41 -12.54 -6.78
C ALA A 34 9.02 -13.15 -6.96
N GLY A 35 7.96 -12.48 -6.46
CA GLY A 35 6.58 -12.93 -6.49
C GLY A 35 5.77 -12.57 -7.75
N ILE A 36 6.37 -11.95 -8.78
CA ILE A 36 5.60 -11.38 -9.91
C ILE A 36 5.06 -12.39 -10.92
N THR A 37 5.36 -13.68 -10.78
CA THR A 37 5.00 -14.70 -11.78
C THR A 37 3.73 -15.47 -11.43
N ASN A 38 3.50 -15.75 -10.14
CA ASN A 38 2.46 -16.69 -9.71
C ASN A 38 1.71 -16.21 -8.45
N PRO A 39 0.41 -16.56 -8.31
CA PRO A 39 -0.45 -17.12 -9.35
C PRO A 39 -0.84 -16.05 -10.39
N GLN A 40 -0.74 -16.38 -11.68
CA GLN A 40 -0.93 -15.42 -12.78
C GLN A 40 -2.30 -14.72 -12.74
N SER A 41 -3.34 -15.40 -12.24
CA SER A 41 -4.70 -14.86 -12.12
C SER A 41 -4.84 -13.68 -11.15
N LEU A 42 -3.87 -13.46 -10.26
CA LEU A 42 -3.84 -12.31 -9.36
C LEU A 42 -3.11 -11.10 -9.94
N ILE A 43 -2.17 -11.30 -10.87
CA ILE A 43 -1.31 -10.23 -11.40
C ILE A 43 -2.14 -9.05 -11.90
N SER A 44 -3.12 -9.31 -12.78
CA SER A 44 -3.97 -8.27 -13.36
C SER A 44 -5.05 -7.73 -12.40
N LYS A 45 -5.23 -8.37 -11.23
CA LYS A 45 -6.18 -7.98 -10.18
C LYS A 45 -5.52 -7.21 -9.04
N CYS A 46 -4.20 -7.14 -9.04
CA CYS A 46 -3.42 -6.41 -8.06
C CYS A 46 -3.01 -5.04 -8.62
N MET A 47 -2.83 -4.09 -7.71
CA MET A 47 -2.31 -2.76 -7.99
C MET A 47 -1.06 -2.55 -7.13
N ALA A 48 0.08 -2.25 -7.77
CA ALA A 48 1.30 -1.88 -7.09
C ALA A 48 1.43 -0.34 -7.06
N LEU A 49 1.33 0.24 -5.86
CA LEU A 49 1.44 1.69 -5.65
C LEU A 49 2.79 2.04 -5.06
N PHE A 50 3.51 2.94 -5.73
CA PHE A 50 4.81 3.42 -5.32
C PHE A 50 4.66 4.81 -4.71
N LEU A 51 4.91 4.93 -3.40
CA LEU A 51 4.89 6.23 -2.72
C LEU A 51 6.29 6.85 -2.77
N GLU A 52 6.39 8.03 -3.36
CA GLU A 52 7.66 8.73 -3.59
C GLU A 52 7.69 10.11 -2.94
N SER A 53 8.90 10.54 -2.60
CA SER A 53 9.21 11.89 -2.13
C SER A 53 10.41 12.46 -2.87
N ASP A 54 10.42 13.77 -3.05
CA ASP A 54 11.59 14.46 -3.58
C ASP A 54 12.81 14.32 -2.69
N PHE A 55 12.60 14.07 -1.40
CA PHE A 55 13.64 13.87 -0.39
C PHE A 55 14.12 12.41 -0.28
N ASP A 56 13.53 11.47 -1.01
CA ASP A 56 14.03 10.09 -1.02
C ASP A 56 15.43 10.01 -1.63
N HIS A 57 16.28 9.14 -1.10
CA HIS A 57 17.65 8.97 -1.59
C HIS A 57 17.66 8.64 -3.10
N PRO A 58 18.51 9.28 -3.94
CA PRO A 58 18.47 9.10 -5.40
C PRO A 58 18.52 7.65 -5.86
N ARG A 59 19.34 6.82 -5.20
CA ARG A 59 19.42 5.38 -5.46
C ARG A 59 18.10 4.63 -5.21
N ASN A 60 17.30 5.07 -4.24
CA ASN A 60 15.99 4.49 -3.98
C ASN A 60 14.94 4.94 -5.01
N LYS A 61 15.04 6.16 -5.56
CA LYS A 61 14.21 6.57 -6.70
C LYS A 61 14.45 5.70 -7.94
N ILE A 62 15.72 5.42 -8.25
CA ILE A 62 16.09 4.51 -9.36
C ILE A 62 15.53 3.10 -9.12
N ARG A 63 15.64 2.59 -7.88
CA ARG A 63 15.07 1.29 -7.50
C ARG A 63 13.56 1.27 -7.63
N SER A 64 12.87 2.30 -7.13
CA SER A 64 11.41 2.47 -7.23
C SER A 64 10.96 2.35 -8.68
N GLU A 65 11.53 3.18 -9.56
CA GLU A 65 11.15 3.21 -10.96
C GLU A 65 11.49 1.90 -11.69
N THR A 66 12.68 1.34 -11.46
CA THR A 66 13.07 0.05 -12.07
C THR A 66 12.13 -1.07 -11.65
N THR A 67 11.83 -1.18 -10.35
CA THR A 67 10.93 -2.22 -9.83
C THR A 67 9.51 -2.04 -10.35
N ARG A 68 9.02 -0.80 -10.44
CA ARG A 68 7.71 -0.47 -11.02
C ARG A 68 7.61 -0.92 -12.48
N MET A 69 8.63 -0.61 -13.29
CA MET A 69 8.68 -1.00 -14.69
C MET A 69 8.70 -2.52 -14.89
N LEU A 70 9.42 -3.25 -14.03
CA LEU A 70 9.44 -4.71 -14.07
C LEU A 70 8.08 -5.31 -13.69
N MET A 71 7.42 -4.80 -12.64
CA MET A 71 6.07 -5.23 -12.27
C MET A 71 5.05 -4.94 -13.37
N MET A 72 5.13 -3.75 -13.99
CA MET A 72 4.26 -3.39 -15.11
C MET A 72 4.47 -4.32 -16.32
N THR A 73 5.72 -4.66 -16.63
CA THR A 73 6.06 -5.61 -17.70
C THR A 73 5.53 -7.01 -17.41
N ALA A 74 5.50 -7.41 -16.12
CA ALA A 74 4.90 -8.67 -15.69
C ALA A 74 3.36 -8.67 -15.74
N GLY A 75 2.71 -7.50 -15.94
CA GLY A 75 1.27 -7.36 -16.10
C GLY A 75 0.53 -6.77 -14.91
N PHE A 76 1.24 -6.32 -13.87
CA PHE A 76 0.61 -5.61 -12.75
C PHE A 76 0.13 -4.23 -13.21
N ASN A 77 -1.01 -3.78 -12.68
CA ASN A 77 -1.32 -2.36 -12.69
C ASN A 77 -0.36 -1.65 -11.73
N THR A 78 0.21 -0.52 -12.16
CA THR A 78 1.16 0.25 -11.32
C THR A 78 0.86 1.73 -11.41
N ASP A 79 1.10 2.46 -10.32
CA ASP A 79 1.07 3.92 -10.32
C ASP A 79 2.00 4.50 -9.24
N VAL A 80 2.31 5.79 -9.37
CA VAL A 80 3.20 6.52 -8.48
C VAL A 80 2.45 7.66 -7.82
N ILE A 81 2.47 7.70 -6.49
CA ILE A 81 1.91 8.80 -5.71
C ILE A 81 3.06 9.58 -5.09
N ARG A 82 3.18 10.85 -5.48
CA ARG A 82 4.20 11.76 -4.96
C ARG A 82 3.60 12.64 -3.89
N GLY A 83 4.28 12.71 -2.75
CA GLY A 83 3.91 13.67 -1.71
C GLY A 83 4.10 15.11 -2.20
N ILE A 84 3.18 16.00 -1.80
CA ILE A 84 3.19 17.42 -2.18
C ILE A 84 3.65 18.27 -0.99
N GLY A 85 4.50 19.26 -1.25
CA GLY A 85 4.96 20.25 -0.27
C GLY A 85 6.48 20.42 -0.24
N ASP A 86 6.92 21.47 0.44
CA ASP A 86 8.32 21.92 0.41
C ASP A 86 9.23 21.23 1.44
N THR A 87 8.69 20.32 2.25
CA THR A 87 9.44 19.58 3.27
C THR A 87 9.11 18.10 3.22
N SER A 88 10.03 17.27 3.70
CA SER A 88 9.83 15.81 3.79
C SER A 88 8.61 15.44 4.63
N LEU A 89 8.36 16.17 5.72
CA LEU A 89 7.18 15.98 6.55
C LEU A 89 5.89 16.40 5.84
N ALA A 90 5.89 17.55 5.14
CA ALA A 90 4.73 17.98 4.37
C ALA A 90 4.37 16.96 3.28
N GLN A 91 5.36 16.48 2.53
CA GLN A 91 5.16 15.43 1.53
C GLN A 91 4.64 14.12 2.14
N ALA A 92 5.15 13.74 3.32
CA ALA A 92 4.66 12.55 4.02
C ALA A 92 3.21 12.69 4.47
N LEU A 93 2.84 13.85 5.02
CA LEU A 93 1.49 14.12 5.51
C LEU A 93 0.47 14.24 4.37
N THR A 94 0.82 14.87 3.25
CA THR A 94 -0.09 14.98 2.10
C THR A 94 -0.31 13.62 1.43
N ALA A 95 0.75 12.82 1.26
CA ALA A 95 0.62 11.45 0.79
C ALA A 95 -0.20 10.59 1.77
N LEU A 96 0.00 10.75 3.08
CA LEU A 96 -0.79 10.06 4.09
C LEU A 96 -2.28 10.39 3.96
N HIS A 97 -2.61 11.69 3.91
CA HIS A 97 -3.99 12.16 3.85
C HIS A 97 -4.69 11.72 2.55
N TYR A 98 -3.97 11.72 1.43
CA TYR A 98 -4.49 11.16 0.19
C TYR A 98 -4.83 9.67 0.33
N GLY A 99 -4.00 8.90 1.04
CA GLY A 99 -4.28 7.49 1.37
C GLY A 99 -5.55 7.28 2.19
N ASP A 100 -5.85 8.19 3.12
CA ASP A 100 -7.11 8.17 3.88
C ASP A 100 -8.30 8.19 2.91
N TYR A 101 -8.32 9.14 1.98
CA TYR A 101 -9.36 9.27 0.96
C TYR A 101 -9.41 8.06 0.03
N VAL A 102 -8.26 7.58 -0.45
CA VAL A 102 -8.21 6.37 -1.29
C VAL A 102 -8.87 5.20 -0.57
N SER A 103 -8.54 4.97 0.70
CA SER A 103 -9.13 3.87 1.48
C SER A 103 -10.64 4.05 1.72
N TYR A 104 -11.08 5.29 1.93
CA TYR A 104 -12.48 5.64 2.14
C TYR A 104 -13.32 5.43 0.87
N TYR A 105 -12.86 5.94 -0.27
CA TYR A 105 -13.55 5.77 -1.54
C TYR A 105 -13.53 4.31 -2.01
N LEU A 106 -12.46 3.56 -1.72
CA LEU A 106 -12.43 2.12 -1.98
C LEU A 106 -13.49 1.38 -1.14
N ALA A 107 -13.67 1.75 0.13
CA ALA A 107 -14.71 1.18 0.98
C ALA A 107 -16.12 1.45 0.41
N MET A 108 -16.36 2.66 -0.09
CA MET A 108 -17.60 3.02 -0.78
C MET A 108 -17.80 2.20 -2.05
N ALA A 109 -16.75 2.03 -2.86
CA ALA A 109 -16.80 1.23 -4.08
C ALA A 109 -17.14 -0.25 -3.82
N TYR A 110 -16.73 -0.78 -2.66
CA TYR A 110 -17.10 -2.12 -2.20
C TYR A 110 -18.42 -2.19 -1.44
N ASN A 111 -19.12 -1.06 -1.26
CA ASN A 111 -20.32 -0.96 -0.42
C ASN A 111 -20.09 -1.48 1.01
N THR A 112 -18.87 -1.33 1.52
CA THR A 112 -18.49 -1.73 2.89
C THR A 112 -18.51 -0.52 3.81
N GLY A 113 -19.10 -0.67 5.00
CA GLY A 113 -19.04 0.34 6.05
C GLY A 113 -17.70 0.33 6.78
N ILE A 114 -17.37 1.46 7.44
CA ILE A 114 -16.20 1.60 8.32
C ILE A 114 -16.47 1.01 9.72
N THR A 115 -17.43 0.08 9.82
CA THR A 115 -17.85 -0.54 11.07
C THR A 115 -16.73 -1.41 11.66
N PRO A 116 -16.80 -1.73 12.97
CA PRO A 116 -15.82 -2.59 13.63
C PRO A 116 -15.60 -3.90 12.87
N ILE A 117 -14.36 -4.38 12.86
CA ILE A 117 -13.98 -5.63 12.18
C ILE A 117 -14.35 -6.79 13.11
N GLU A 118 -15.41 -7.53 12.77
CA GLU A 118 -15.95 -8.63 13.60
C GLU A 118 -14.89 -9.66 13.97
N SER A 119 -14.04 -10.07 13.02
CA SER A 119 -12.96 -11.04 13.29
C SER A 119 -11.93 -10.56 14.31
N ILE A 120 -11.70 -9.25 14.43
CA ILE A 120 -10.84 -8.69 15.48
C ILE A 120 -11.56 -8.71 16.82
N THR A 121 -12.88 -8.45 16.83
CA THR A 121 -13.69 -8.53 18.04
C THR A 121 -13.72 -9.97 18.57
N GLU A 122 -13.92 -10.96 17.70
CA GLU A 122 -13.88 -12.37 18.03
C GLU A 122 -12.51 -12.77 18.62
N LEU A 123 -11.41 -12.42 17.94
CA LEU A 123 -10.06 -12.67 18.44
C LEU A 123 -9.85 -12.10 19.86
N LYS A 124 -10.30 -10.87 20.12
CA LYS A 124 -10.20 -10.23 21.44
C LYS A 124 -11.01 -10.97 22.49
N GLN A 125 -12.20 -11.46 22.15
CA GLN A 125 -13.04 -12.23 23.06
C GLN A 125 -12.42 -13.58 23.39
N THR A 126 -11.88 -14.30 22.40
CA THR A 126 -11.20 -15.58 22.64
C THR A 126 -10.02 -15.42 23.59
N LEU A 127 -9.18 -14.41 23.38
CA LEU A 127 -8.01 -14.14 24.23
C LEU A 127 -8.37 -13.67 25.64
N ALA A 128 -9.54 -13.05 25.83
CA ALA A 128 -10.02 -12.65 27.15
C ALA A 128 -10.58 -13.84 27.97
N ASN A 129 -10.99 -14.91 27.28
CA ASN A 129 -11.60 -16.10 27.87
C ASN A 129 -10.63 -17.30 28.02
N SER A 130 -9.35 -17.10 27.68
CA SER A 130 -8.25 -18.07 27.82
C SER A 130 -7.33 -17.71 28.98
#